data_AF-A0A924KFI5-F1
#
_entry.id   AF-A0A924KFI5-F1
#
_cell.length_a   1.000
_cell.length_b   1.000
_cell.length_c   1.000
_cell.angle_alpha   90.00
_cell.angle_beta   90.00
_cell.angle_gamma   90.00
#
_symmetry.space_group_name_H-M   'P 1'
#
loop_
_entity.id
_entity.type
_entity.pdbx_description
1 polymer ?
#
loop_
_entity_poly.entity_id
_entity_poly.type
_entity_poly.pdbx_seq_one_letter_code
_entity_poly.pdbx_strand_id
1 'polypeptide(L)'
;MLPTFTCIYFLENTDTYILEIKRNDLLRDEDVSKIYQWIRVSKDFQHASPLTFRSMDSSLEIEERYFEEGFLKFNSNSGTFIEKYNSAQHTLEAKSSSEVPQSLTDVITNFLSKN
;
A
#
# COMPACT_ATOMS: atom_id res chain seq x y z
N MET A 1 -11.46 -2.66 -19.78
CA MET A 1 -10.15 -3.32 -19.65
C MET A 1 -9.90 -3.53 -18.17
N LEU A 2 -9.29 -4.65 -17.75
CA LEU A 2 -8.98 -4.87 -16.34
C LEU A 2 -7.77 -3.99 -15.97
N PRO A 3 -7.81 -3.23 -14.87
CA PRO A 3 -6.68 -2.40 -14.47
C PRO A 3 -5.47 -3.30 -14.19
N THR A 4 -4.35 -3.01 -14.87
CA THR A 4 -3.10 -3.72 -14.67
C THR A 4 -2.21 -2.95 -13.69
N PHE A 5 -1.66 -3.67 -12.71
CA PHE A 5 -0.76 -3.08 -11.73
C PHE A 5 0.35 -4.04 -11.32
N THR A 6 1.43 -3.48 -10.80
CA THR A 6 2.54 -4.22 -10.21
C THR A 6 2.64 -3.86 -8.74
N CYS A 7 2.68 -4.86 -7.86
CA CYS A 7 2.94 -4.63 -6.45
C CYS A 7 4.43 -4.32 -6.25
N ILE A 8 4.73 -3.14 -5.72
CA ILE A 8 6.08 -2.67 -5.45
C ILE A 8 6.49 -3.06 -4.03
N TYR A 9 5.66 -2.69 -3.06
CA TYR A 9 5.84 -3.04 -1.65
C TYR A 9 4.62 -3.79 -1.15
N PHE A 10 4.84 -4.87 -0.40
CA PHE A 10 3.79 -5.63 0.23
C PHE A 10 4.13 -5.81 1.70
N LEU A 11 3.26 -5.28 2.57
CA LEU A 11 3.36 -5.41 4.00
C LEU A 11 2.06 -5.96 4.55
N GLU A 12 2.16 -6.87 5.51
CA GLU A 12 0.98 -7.45 6.13
C GLU A 12 1.14 -7.60 7.63
N ASN A 13 0.02 -7.54 8.35
CA ASN A 13 -0.04 -8.00 9.72
C ASN A 13 -1.25 -8.93 9.89
N THR A 14 -1.59 -9.18 11.16
CA THR A 14 -2.72 -10.03 11.53
C THR A 14 -4.07 -9.43 11.16
N ASP A 15 -4.15 -8.11 10.92
CA ASP A 15 -5.42 -7.38 10.81
C ASP A 15 -5.62 -6.74 9.42
N THR A 16 -4.52 -6.36 8.76
CA THR A 16 -4.51 -5.56 7.54
C THR A 16 -3.33 -5.89 6.63
N TYR A 17 -3.51 -5.58 5.36
CA TYR A 17 -2.53 -5.54 4.30
C TYR A 17 -2.30 -4.08 3.91
N ILE A 18 -1.06 -3.69 3.73
CA ILE A 18 -0.68 -2.38 3.20
C ILE A 18 0.27 -2.64 2.03
N LEU A 19 -0.06 -2.11 0.87
CA LEU A 19 0.79 -2.27 -0.30
C LEU A 19 0.83 -1.02 -1.16
N GLU A 20 1.98 -0.83 -1.78
CA GLU A 20 2.17 0.11 -2.85
C GLU A 20 2.04 -0.63 -4.17
N ILE A 21 1.15 -0.14 -5.02
CA ILE A 21 0.97 -0.64 -6.37
C ILE A 21 1.36 0.44 -7.38
N LYS A 22 1.89 0.00 -8.50
CA LYS A 22 2.12 0.81 -9.69
C LYS A 22 1.14 0.43 -10.78
N ARG A 23 0.24 1.32 -11.16
CA ARG A 23 -0.67 1.13 -12.30
C ARG A 23 0.15 1.16 -13.59
N ASN A 24 0.16 0.06 -14.33
CA ASN A 24 0.81 -0.03 -15.65
C ASN A 24 -0.13 0.34 -16.79
N ASP A 25 -1.43 0.41 -16.50
CA ASP A 25 -2.47 0.78 -17.46
C ASP A 25 -2.48 2.29 -17.77
N LEU A 26 -1.94 3.13 -16.87
CA LEU A 26 -1.88 4.57 -17.05
C LEU A 26 -0.66 4.99 -17.89
N LEU A 27 -0.86 5.97 -18.76
CA LEU A 27 0.22 6.58 -19.54
C LEU A 27 1.18 7.35 -18.62
N ARG A 28 2.48 7.38 -18.96
CA ARG A 28 3.54 8.02 -18.16
C ARG A 28 3.37 9.53 -17.95
N ASP A 29 2.45 10.16 -18.66
CA ASP A 29 2.14 11.60 -18.56
C ASP A 29 1.13 11.91 -17.45
N GLU A 30 0.53 10.88 -16.83
CA GLU A 30 -0.35 11.05 -15.68
C GLU A 30 0.43 11.38 -14.40
N ASP A 31 -0.28 11.99 -13.45
CA ASP A 31 0.25 12.36 -12.14
C ASP A 31 0.86 11.14 -11.42
N VAL A 32 2.03 11.32 -10.81
CA VAL A 32 2.75 10.22 -10.11
C VAL A 32 1.87 9.62 -9.02
N SER A 33 1.05 10.42 -8.35
CA SER A 33 0.08 9.96 -7.34
C SER A 33 -1.07 9.11 -7.90
N LYS A 34 -1.31 9.13 -9.21
CA LYS A 34 -2.23 8.19 -9.87
C LYS A 34 -1.54 6.92 -10.33
N ILE A 35 -0.27 7.04 -10.74
CA ILE A 35 0.55 5.89 -11.16
C ILE A 35 0.88 5.02 -9.94
N TYR A 36 1.35 5.63 -8.85
CA TYR A 36 1.68 4.94 -7.60
C TYR A 36 0.60 5.19 -6.57
N GLN A 37 -0.04 4.11 -6.13
CA GLN A 37 -1.10 4.18 -5.13
C GLN A 37 -0.80 3.26 -3.96
N TRP A 38 -0.93 3.82 -2.77
CA TRP A 38 -0.92 3.04 -1.54
C TRP A 38 -2.34 2.64 -1.20
N ILE A 39 -2.53 1.36 -0.88
CA ILE A 39 -3.83 0.79 -0.55
C ILE A 39 -3.68 -0.01 0.73
N ARG A 40 -4.57 0.26 1.68
CA ARG A 40 -4.76 -0.53 2.89
C ARG A 40 -5.99 -1.40 2.71
N VAL A 41 -5.85 -2.70 2.93
CA VAL A 41 -6.94 -3.68 2.83
C VAL A 41 -7.05 -4.44 4.14
N SER A 42 -8.24 -4.61 4.69
CA SER A 42 -8.44 -5.47 5.87
C SER A 42 -8.16 -6.93 5.52
N LYS A 43 -7.70 -7.73 6.50
CA LYS A 43 -7.41 -9.16 6.30
C LYS A 43 -8.63 -9.95 5.83
N ASP A 44 -9.80 -9.47 6.18
CA ASP A 44 -11.09 -10.02 5.80
C ASP A 44 -11.51 -9.64 4.37
N PHE A 45 -10.69 -8.88 3.63
CA PHE A 45 -10.89 -8.49 2.23
C PHE A 45 -12.15 -7.65 1.95
N GLN A 46 -12.93 -7.31 2.98
CA GLN A 46 -14.16 -6.52 2.85
C GLN A 46 -13.93 -5.01 2.75
N HIS A 47 -12.85 -4.50 3.33
CA HIS A 47 -12.54 -3.07 3.34
C HIS A 47 -11.20 -2.82 2.64
N ALA A 48 -11.25 -2.03 1.57
CA ALA A 48 -10.07 -1.51 0.89
C ALA A 48 -10.18 0.01 0.83
N SER A 49 -9.17 0.69 1.35
CA SER A 49 -9.10 2.14 1.42
C SER A 49 -7.78 2.61 0.84
N PRO A 50 -7.77 3.67 0.02
CA PRO A 50 -6.53 4.28 -0.41
C PRO A 50 -5.83 4.92 0.80
N LEU A 51 -4.51 5.02 0.75
CA LEU A 51 -3.73 5.85 1.67
C LEU A 51 -3.26 7.10 0.93
N THR A 52 -3.56 8.27 1.47
CA THR A 52 -3.26 9.53 0.79
C THR A 52 -1.81 9.93 1.01
N PHE A 53 -0.95 9.57 0.07
CA PHE A 53 0.48 9.87 0.13
C PHE A 53 0.74 11.38 0.17
N ARG A 54 1.49 11.83 1.18
CA ARG A 54 1.88 13.22 1.38
C ARG A 54 3.34 13.45 1.03
N SER A 55 4.23 12.67 1.64
CA SER A 55 5.68 12.81 1.48
C SER A 55 6.36 11.47 1.77
N MET A 56 7.60 11.33 1.32
CA MET A 56 8.47 10.23 1.74
C MET A 56 9.81 10.77 2.25
N ASP A 57 10.38 10.07 3.22
CA ASP A 57 11.78 10.16 3.59
C ASP A 57 12.39 8.77 3.41
N SER A 58 13.53 8.68 2.73
CA SER A 58 14.21 7.41 2.52
C SER A 58 15.64 7.55 3.01
N SER A 59 15.93 6.86 4.11
CA SER A 59 17.27 6.71 4.63
C SER A 59 17.86 5.35 4.20
N LEU A 60 19.18 5.19 4.28
CA LEU A 60 19.91 4.02 3.74
C LEU A 60 19.35 2.65 4.16
N GLU A 61 18.74 2.54 5.34
CA GLU A 61 18.23 1.27 5.89
C GLU A 61 16.73 1.27 6.13
N ILE A 62 16.07 2.43 6.10
CA ILE A 62 14.66 2.57 6.48
C ILE A 62 13.97 3.57 5.55
N GLU A 63 12.81 3.17 5.03
CA GLU A 63 11.89 4.00 4.28
C GLU A 63 10.75 4.47 5.18
N GLU A 64 10.43 5.76 5.09
CA GLU A 64 9.34 6.42 5.81
C GLU A 64 8.39 7.06 4.80
N ARG A 65 7.12 6.69 4.85
CA ARG A 65 6.06 7.19 3.97
C ARG A 65 5.02 7.87 4.83
N TYR A 66 4.81 9.16 4.59
CA TYR A 66 3.83 9.96 5.30
C TYR A 66 2.54 10.01 4.49
N PHE A 67 1.44 9.69 5.15
CA PHE A 67 0.09 9.72 4.62
C PHE A 67 -0.78 10.72 5.40
N GLU A 68 -1.98 11.03 4.93
CA GLU A 68 -2.93 11.80 5.73
C GLU A 68 -3.42 11.03 6.96
N GLU A 69 -3.57 9.72 6.80
CA GLU A 69 -4.11 8.77 7.75
C GLU A 69 -3.09 8.36 8.82
N GLY A 70 -1.80 8.55 8.55
CA GLY A 70 -0.71 8.06 9.40
C GLY A 70 0.63 8.13 8.69
N PHE A 71 1.62 7.40 9.18
CA PHE A 71 2.88 7.22 8.47
C PHE A 71 3.37 5.78 8.62
N LEU A 72 3.93 5.25 7.55
CA LEU A 72 4.50 3.90 7.48
C LEU A 72 6.01 4.01 7.51
N LYS A 73 6.64 3.34 8.48
CA LYS A 73 8.08 3.19 8.56
C LYS A 73 8.44 1.74 8.30
N PHE A 74 9.19 1.43 7.26
CA PHE A 74 9.49 0.05 6.90
C PHE A 74 10.88 -0.13 6.28
N ASN A 75 11.32 -1.37 6.25
CA ASN A 75 12.54 -1.81 5.61
C ASN A 75 12.26 -3.12 4.85
N SER A 76 13.31 -3.77 4.36
CA SER A 76 13.21 -5.02 3.58
C SER A 76 12.64 -6.21 4.36
N ASN A 77 12.51 -6.13 5.68
CA ASN A 77 12.07 -7.23 6.55
C ASN A 77 10.77 -6.95 7.29
N SER A 78 10.54 -5.71 7.75
CA SER A 78 9.37 -5.35 8.55
C SER A 78 9.00 -3.89 8.39
N GLY A 79 7.79 -3.55 8.81
CA GLY A 79 7.31 -2.18 8.87
C GLY A 79 6.45 -1.91 10.09
N THR A 80 6.20 -0.64 10.35
CA THR A 80 5.31 -0.16 11.40
C THR A 80 4.49 0.97 10.83
N PHE A 81 3.17 0.78 10.80
CA PHE A 81 2.23 1.84 10.43
C PHE A 81 1.71 2.52 11.69
N ILE A 82 1.93 3.83 11.80
CA ILE A 82 1.48 4.63 12.93
C ILE A 82 0.31 5.51 12.48
N GLU A 83 -0.87 5.25 13.03
CA GLU A 83 -2.08 6.02 12.71
C GLU A 83 -2.04 7.41 13.35
N LYS A 84 -2.40 8.43 12.56
CA LYS A 84 -2.35 9.83 13.00
C LYS A 84 -3.33 10.15 14.13
N TYR A 85 -4.50 9.53 14.13
CA TYR A 85 -5.61 9.88 15.03
C TYR A 85 -5.46 9.33 16.44
N ASN A 86 -4.97 8.09 16.59
CA ASN A 86 -4.88 7.40 17.87
C ASN A 86 -3.45 7.02 18.26
N SER A 87 -2.46 7.37 17.43
CA SER A 87 -1.06 6.93 17.58
C SER A 87 -0.92 5.41 17.72
N ALA A 88 -1.90 4.66 17.19
CA ALA A 88 -1.89 3.21 17.18
C ALA A 88 -0.78 2.74 16.24
N GLN A 89 0.07 1.84 16.73
CA GLN A 89 1.19 1.30 15.99
C GLN A 89 0.84 -0.12 15.55
N HIS A 90 0.86 -0.33 14.25
CA HIS A 90 0.59 -1.61 13.62
C HIS A 90 1.91 -2.14 13.07
N THR A 91 2.52 -3.08 13.78
CA THR A 91 3.69 -3.80 13.26
C THR A 91 3.25 -4.70 12.11
N LEU A 92 3.98 -4.62 11.02
CA LEU A 92 3.76 -5.32 9.75
C LEU A 92 5.03 -6.07 9.38
N GLU A 93 4.85 -7.18 8.70
CA GLU A 93 5.93 -7.96 8.10
C GLU A 93 6.03 -7.59 6.62
N ALA A 94 7.25 -7.28 6.15
CA ALA A 94 7.48 -7.04 4.73
C ALA A 94 7.54 -8.39 4.03
N LYS A 95 6.63 -8.58 3.07
CA LYS A 95 6.49 -9.79 2.27
C LYS A 95 6.92 -9.54 0.84
N SER A 96 7.27 -10.62 0.15
CA SER A 96 7.59 -10.51 -1.27
C SER A 96 6.33 -10.15 -2.05
N SER A 97 6.43 -9.30 -3.06
CA SER A 97 5.30 -8.97 -3.94
C SER A 97 4.73 -10.19 -4.68
N SER A 98 5.50 -11.26 -4.80
CA SER A 98 5.06 -12.57 -5.31
C SER A 98 4.16 -13.36 -4.35
N GLU A 99 4.12 -12.99 -3.06
CA GLU A 99 3.30 -13.63 -2.03
C GLU A 99 1.94 -12.96 -1.86
N VAL A 100 1.64 -11.94 -2.66
CA VAL A 100 0.33 -11.27 -2.65
C VAL A 100 -0.75 -12.31 -3.01
N PRO A 101 -1.72 -12.58 -2.12
CA PRO A 101 -2.75 -13.57 -2.38
C PRO A 101 -3.69 -13.09 -3.48
N GLN A 102 -4.19 -14.01 -4.31
CA GLN A 102 -5.08 -13.68 -5.43
C GLN A 102 -6.32 -12.91 -4.99
N SER A 103 -6.89 -13.24 -3.82
CA SER A 103 -8.01 -12.49 -3.24
C SER A 103 -7.69 -11.02 -3.02
N LEU A 104 -6.47 -10.69 -2.59
CA LEU A 104 -6.04 -9.31 -2.42
C LEU A 104 -5.92 -8.61 -3.77
N THR A 105 -5.37 -9.30 -4.78
CA THR A 105 -5.30 -8.80 -6.15
C THR A 105 -6.69 -8.50 -6.70
N ASP A 106 -7.66 -9.37 -6.46
CA ASP A 106 -9.05 -9.19 -6.91
C ASP A 106 -9.71 -7.96 -6.25
N VAL A 107 -9.54 -7.82 -4.92
CA VAL A 107 -10.03 -6.65 -4.17
C VAL A 107 -9.43 -5.36 -4.70
N ILE A 108 -8.13 -5.33 -4.96
CA ILE A 108 -7.44 -4.15 -5.48
C ILE A 108 -7.89 -3.86 -6.91
N THR A 109 -8.02 -4.87 -7.76
CA THR A 109 -8.50 -4.71 -9.14
C THR A 109 -9.90 -4.11 -9.16
N ASN A 110 -10.78 -4.58 -8.27
CA ASN A 110 -12.12 -4.05 -8.10
C ASN A 110 -12.10 -2.62 -7.56
N PHE A 111 -11.24 -2.33 -6.57
CA PHE A 111 -11.04 -0.99 -6.03
C PHE A 111 -10.59 0.01 -7.11
N LEU A 112 -9.62 -0.38 -7.95
CA LEU A 112 -9.10 0.42 -9.07
C LEU A 112 -10.08 0.56 -10.24
N SER A 113 -11.06 -0.33 -10.35
CA SER A 113 -12.10 -0.23 -11.38
C SER A 113 -13.24 0.70 -10.97
N LYS A 114 -13.39 0.96 -9.68
CA LYS A 114 -14.44 1.83 -9.11
C LYS A 114 -13.99 3.29 -8.93
N ASN A 115 -12.68 3.56 -9.00
CA ASN A 115 -12.03 4.88 -8.90
C ASN A 115 -11.37 5.25 -10.23
#